data_AF-A0A966DR18-F1
#
_entry.id   AF-A0A966DR18-F1
#
_cell.length_a   1.000
_cell.length_b   1.000
_cell.length_c   1.000
_cell.angle_alpha   90.00
_cell.angle_beta   90.00
_cell.angle_gamma   90.00
#
_symmetry.space_group_name_H-M   'P 1'
#
loop_
_entity.id
_entity.type
_entity.pdbx_description
1 polymer ?
#
loop_
_entity_poly.entity_id
_entity_poly.type
_entity_poly.pdbx_seq_one_letter_code
_entity_poly.pdbx_strand_id
1 'polypeptide(L)'
;MFYFVKMEEEQHPVIGFGLEYGNQLIYCEAIMQDNHYDVLFDGKWTASLAHNDDWNWMQASGVILPDETIAEIGFKIESYYQ
;
A
#
# COMPACT_ATOMS: atom_id res chain seq x y z
N MET A 1 -6.70 40.16 -11.99
CA MET A 1 -6.45 39.39 -10.75
C MET A 1 -6.38 37.94 -11.16
N PHE A 2 -5.20 37.32 -11.09
CA PHE A 2 -5.02 35.90 -11.40
C PHE A 2 -4.88 35.17 -10.07
N TYR A 3 -5.78 34.22 -9.82
CA TYR A 3 -5.67 33.35 -8.65
C TYR A 3 -4.77 32.19 -9.04
N PHE A 4 -3.61 32.08 -8.38
CA PHE A 4 -2.79 30.88 -8.44
C PHE A 4 -3.40 29.89 -7.45
N VAL A 5 -4.01 28.82 -7.96
CA VAL A 5 -4.33 27.65 -7.13
C VAL A 5 -3.00 26.93 -6.91
N LYS A 6 -2.49 26.97 -5.68
CA LYS A 6 -1.39 26.10 -5.26
C LYS A 6 -2.01 24.70 -5.10
N MET A 7 -1.98 23.91 -6.17
CA MET A 7 -2.21 22.47 -6.07
C MET A 7 -0.97 21.91 -5.39
N GLU A 8 -0.96 21.86 -4.05
CA GLU A 8 -0.02 21.01 -3.34
C GLU A 8 -0.45 19.57 -3.66
N GLU A 9 0.06 19.02 -4.75
CA GLU A 9 0.05 17.57 -4.94
C GLU A 9 0.96 17.01 -3.84
N GLU A 10 0.36 16.66 -2.69
CA GLU A 10 0.98 15.80 -1.71
C GLU A 10 1.26 14.47 -2.41
N GLN A 11 2.45 14.37 -3.00
CA GLN A 11 2.92 13.13 -3.61
C GLN A 11 3.25 12.18 -2.48
N HIS A 12 2.26 11.40 -2.07
CA HIS A 12 2.49 10.31 -1.14
C HIS A 12 3.49 9.31 -1.74
N PRO A 13 4.49 8.85 -0.97
CA PRO A 13 5.41 7.82 -1.43
C PRO A 13 4.67 6.58 -1.96
N VAL A 14 5.12 6.08 -3.11
CA VAL A 14 4.61 4.86 -3.73
C VAL A 14 5.75 3.85 -3.82
N ILE A 15 5.49 2.63 -3.34
CA ILE A 15 6.44 1.52 -3.35
C ILE A 15 5.89 0.44 -4.28
N GLY A 16 6.56 0.19 -5.40
CA GLY A 16 6.17 -0.82 -6.37
C GLY A 16 7.06 -2.06 -6.32
N PHE A 17 6.48 -3.27 -6.30
CA PHE A 17 7.21 -4.54 -6.29
C PHE A 17 6.39 -5.68 -6.91
N GLY A 18 7.08 -6.75 -7.32
CA GLY A 18 6.43 -8.00 -7.73
C GLY A 18 5.99 -8.81 -6.52
N LEU A 19 4.78 -9.37 -6.57
CA LEU A 19 4.17 -10.18 -5.52
C LEU A 19 3.61 -11.47 -6.11
N GLU A 20 3.87 -12.61 -5.49
CA GLU A 20 3.23 -13.87 -5.88
C GLU A 20 1.86 -13.97 -5.21
N TYR A 21 0.79 -13.98 -6.00
CA TYR A 21 -0.58 -14.02 -5.53
C TYR A 21 -1.39 -15.04 -6.33
N GLY A 22 -1.89 -16.09 -5.67
CA GLY A 22 -2.67 -17.14 -6.34
C GLY A 22 -1.92 -17.86 -7.47
N ASN A 23 -0.63 -18.15 -7.26
CA ASN A 23 0.29 -18.74 -8.25
C ASN A 23 0.53 -17.86 -9.49
N GLN A 24 0.29 -16.55 -9.39
CA GLN A 24 0.59 -15.57 -10.43
C GLN A 24 1.50 -14.48 -9.88
N LEU A 25 2.49 -14.07 -10.66
CA LEU A 25 3.29 -12.90 -10.34
C LEU A 25 2.53 -11.66 -10.80
N ILE A 26 2.13 -10.81 -9.86
CA ILE A 26 1.42 -9.55 -10.11
C ILE A 26 2.30 -8.35 -9.75
N TYR A 27 1.98 -7.19 -10.31
CA TYR A 27 2.58 -5.93 -9.87
C TYR A 27 1.77 -5.36 -8.70
N CYS A 28 2.43 -5.14 -7.57
CA CYS A 28 1.84 -4.57 -6.36
C CYS A 28 2.40 -3.17 -6.12
N GLU A 29 1.52 -2.23 -5.80
CA GLU A 29 1.88 -0.87 -5.40
C GLU A 29 1.32 -0.62 -4.00
N ALA A 30 2.16 -0.14 -3.08
CA ALA A 30 1.76 0.34 -1.76
C ALA A 30 1.92 1.86 -1.74
N ILE A 31 0.81 2.58 -1.60
CA ILE A 31 0.75 4.04 -1.56
C ILE A 31 0.59 4.46 -0.11
N MET A 32 1.57 5.19 0.41
CA MET A 32 1.51 5.72 1.78
C MET A 32 0.31 6.67 1.93
N GLN A 33 -0.42 6.54 3.02
CA GLN A 33 -1.44 7.49 3.46
C GLN A 33 -1.09 7.92 4.89
N ASP A 34 -1.87 8.82 5.49
CA ASP A 34 -1.56 9.37 6.82
C ASP A 34 -1.31 8.31 7.90
N ASN A 35 -2.07 7.21 7.89
CA ASN A 35 -2.01 6.16 8.93
C ASN A 35 -2.10 4.73 8.37
N HIS A 36 -2.02 4.56 7.06
CA HIS A 36 -2.16 3.26 6.40
C HIS A 36 -1.47 3.29 5.03
N TYR A 37 -1.49 2.16 4.34
CA TYR A 37 -1.06 2.05 2.95
C TYR A 37 -2.21 1.53 2.12
N ASP A 38 -2.53 2.22 1.04
CA ASP A 38 -3.41 1.69 0.01
C ASP A 38 -2.62 0.74 -0.89
N VAL A 39 -3.13 -0.46 -1.07
CA VAL A 39 -2.51 -1.50 -1.89
C VAL A 39 -3.29 -1.68 -3.17
N LEU A 40 -2.58 -1.53 -4.29
CA LEU A 40 -3.09 -1.74 -5.63
C LEU A 40 -2.45 -2.98 -6.24
N PHE A 41 -3.26 -3.84 -6.87
CA PHE A 41 -2.79 -4.93 -7.71
C PHE A 41 -3.02 -4.55 -9.17
N ASP A 42 -1.94 -4.52 -9.95
CA ASP A 42 -1.91 -4.11 -11.37
C ASP A 42 -2.62 -2.76 -11.60
N GLY A 43 -2.35 -1.77 -10.74
CA GLY A 43 -2.94 -0.43 -10.80
C GLY A 43 -4.39 -0.32 -10.31
N LYS A 44 -4.98 -1.40 -9.78
CA LYS A 44 -6.34 -1.40 -9.23
C LYS A 44 -6.29 -1.51 -7.71
N TRP A 45 -6.95 -0.57 -7.02
CA TRP A 45 -7.08 -0.63 -5.56
C TRP A 45 -7.74 -1.94 -5.11
N THR A 46 -7.08 -2.63 -4.19
CA THR A 46 -7.45 -3.96 -3.70
C THR A 46 -7.80 -3.92 -2.23
N ALA A 47 -6.93 -3.34 -1.41
CA ALA A 47 -7.08 -3.30 0.05
C ALA A 47 -6.30 -2.13 0.65
N SER A 48 -6.58 -1.82 1.91
CA SER A 48 -5.77 -0.90 2.72
C SER A 48 -5.18 -1.68 3.88
N LEU A 49 -3.88 -1.50 4.13
CA LEU A 49 -3.14 -2.14 5.21
C LEU A 49 -2.68 -1.11 6.24
N ALA A 50 -2.78 -1.45 7.52
CA ALA A 50 -2.32 -0.62 8.63
C ALA A 50 -1.69 -1.50 9.70
N HIS A 51 -0.97 -0.89 10.64
CA HIS A 51 -0.58 -1.60 11.86
C HIS A 51 -1.75 -1.67 12.83
N ASN A 52 -1.87 -2.80 13.54
CA ASN A 52 -2.69 -2.91 14.73
C ASN A 52 -1.95 -2.36 15.98
N ASP A 53 -2.60 -2.42 17.15
CA ASP A 53 -2.04 -1.94 18.42
C ASP A 53 -0.74 -2.66 18.82
N ASP A 54 -0.55 -3.89 18.35
CA ASP A 54 0.64 -4.72 18.57
C ASP A 54 1.72 -4.50 17.50
N TRP A 55 1.58 -3.47 16.66
CA TRP A 55 2.48 -3.17 15.54
C TRP A 55 2.57 -4.28 14.47
N ASN A 56 1.58 -5.15 14.37
CA ASN A 56 1.48 -6.13 13.28
C ASN A 56 0.69 -5.56 12.11
N TRP A 57 1.13 -5.88 10.89
CA TRP A 57 0.38 -5.54 9.68
C TRP A 57 -0.97 -6.26 9.68
N MET A 58 -2.04 -5.49 9.44
CA MET A 58 -3.40 -6.00 9.31
C MET A 58 -4.11 -5.31 8.16
N GLN A 59 -5.10 -6.00 7.58
CA GLN A 59 -6.00 -5.38 6.63
C GLN A 59 -7.02 -4.49 7.33
N ALA A 60 -7.09 -3.23 6.94
CA ALA A 60 -8.06 -2.26 7.43
C ALA A 60 -9.35 -2.24 6.59
N SER A 61 -9.24 -2.42 5.26
CA SER A 61 -10.39 -2.41 4.35
C SER A 61 -10.11 -3.11 3.01
N GLY A 62 -11.16 -3.32 2.22
CA GLY A 62 -11.07 -3.85 0.84
C GLY A 62 -11.29 -5.36 0.73
N VAL A 63 -10.72 -5.96 -0.31
CA VAL A 63 -10.79 -7.41 -0.57
C VAL A 63 -10.00 -8.15 0.50
N ILE A 64 -10.58 -9.20 1.08
CA ILE A 64 -9.90 -10.03 2.09
C ILE A 64 -8.67 -10.68 1.44
N LEU A 65 -7.48 -10.29 1.92
CA LEU A 65 -6.21 -10.88 1.52
C LEU A 65 -5.84 -12.01 2.49
N PRO A 66 -5.15 -13.06 2.00
CA PRO A 66 -4.52 -14.05 2.88
C PRO A 66 -3.49 -13.40 3.81
N ASP A 67 -3.37 -13.89 5.04
CA ASP A 67 -2.43 -13.36 6.03
C ASP A 67 -0.97 -13.37 5.53
N GLU A 68 -0.58 -14.40 4.77
CA GLU A 68 0.75 -14.50 4.15
C GLU A 68 1.01 -13.37 3.16
N THR A 69 0.00 -12.96 2.39
CA THR A 69 0.07 -11.85 1.45
C THR A 69 0.23 -10.51 2.18
N ILE A 70 -0.52 -10.32 3.27
CA ILE A 70 -0.41 -9.11 4.12
C ILE A 70 1.00 -9.01 4.71
N ALA A 71 1.53 -10.12 5.24
CA ALA A 71 2.86 -10.18 5.83
C ALA A 71 3.96 -9.87 4.80
N GLU A 72 3.87 -10.42 3.58
CA GLU A 72 4.83 -10.15 2.52
C GLU A 72 4.82 -8.68 2.09
N ILE A 73 3.64 -8.09 1.88
CA ILE A 73 3.50 -6.67 1.54
C ILE A 73 4.11 -5.79 2.64
N GLY A 74 3.78 -6.07 3.90
CA GLY A 74 4.33 -5.35 5.05
C GLY A 74 5.85 -5.41 5.10
N PHE A 75 6.42 -6.61 4.90
CA PHE A 75 7.87 -6.80 4.83
C PHE A 75 8.53 -5.99 3.69
N LYS A 76 7.89 -5.91 2.51
CA LYS A 76 8.40 -5.11 1.38
C LYS A 76 8.37 -3.62 1.67
N ILE A 77 7.31 -3.13 2.31
CA ILE A 77 7.19 -1.74 2.76
C ILE A 77 8.31 -1.41 3.75
N GLU A 78 8.49 -2.23 4.78
CA GLU A 78 9.53 -2.01 5.80
C GLU A 78 10.94 -2.05 5.20
N SER A 79 11.20 -3.01 4.31
CA SER A 79 12.50 -3.17 3.65
C SER A 79 12.87 -1.96 2.77
N TYR A 80 11.89 -1.18 2.30
CA TYR A 80 12.15 0.01 1.50
C TYR A 80 12.72 1.18 2.33
N TYR A 81 12.42 1.22 3.63
CA TYR A 81 12.82 2.31 4.53
C TYR A 81 14.06 2.01 5.40
N GLN A 82 14.64 0.81 5.27
CA GLN A 82 15.90 0.42 5.93
C GLN A 82 17.11 0.80 5.08
#